data_AF-A0A2P2LYP1-F1
#
_entry.id   AF-A0A2P2LYP1-F1
#
_cell.length_a   1.000
_cell.length_b   1.000
_cell.length_c   1.000
_cell.angle_alpha   90.00
_cell.angle_beta   90.00
_cell.angle_gamma   90.00
#
_symmetry.space_group_name_H-M   'P 1'
#
loop_
_entity.id
_entity.type
_entity.pdbx_description
1 polymer ?
#
loop_
_entity_poly.entity_id
_entity_poly.type
_entity_poly.pdbx_seq_one_letter_code
_entity_poly.pdbx_strand_id
1 'polypeptide(L)'
;MEIDLNHAVTEVEKIVFCTNGDSSFSSFSSNPSPSPLFTSIYLELWHACAGPLTSLPKKGNVVVYFPQGHLEQVTSSSSPFSPIEMATFDLQPQILCEVVNVQLLANKENDEVYAQLTLLPKPELAEPNSDGKGLGDVGVDEEGGVGSPTQSTPHMFCKTLTASDTSTHGGFSVPRRAAEDCFPPLDYKEQRPSQELVAKDLHGVEWRFRHIYRGQPRRHLLTTGWSIFVSQKNLVSGDAVLFLRGEDGELRLGIRRAVRPRNILPDSAIGKQSSYANVLSLVSIAVSTKSTFNVLYSPRARYAQFVVPHQKYMKSIMTPVYIGTRFKMRFEMDDSPERCTGVVTGIGDLDPYRWPNSKWRCLTVRWDEDIASNHKKRVSPWEIDPSVSLQPLSIQPPPRLKKLRSGLHPTPPNNPINGTDFFL
;
A
#
# COMPACT_ATOMS: atom_id res chain seq x y z
N MET A 1 -17.59 1.34 13.00
CA MET A 1 -17.96 0.01 12.51
C MET A 1 -16.70 -0.81 12.63
N GLU A 2 -16.76 -1.92 13.36
CA GLU A 2 -15.62 -2.78 13.68
C GLU A 2 -15.71 -4.02 12.79
N ILE A 3 -14.72 -4.27 11.95
CA ILE A 3 -14.64 -5.50 11.16
C ILE A 3 -13.65 -6.41 11.88
N ASP A 4 -14.15 -7.50 12.46
CA ASP A 4 -13.31 -8.55 13.03
C ASP A 4 -13.01 -9.61 11.97
N LEU A 5 -11.72 -9.77 11.60
CA LEU A 5 -11.28 -10.79 10.66
C LEU A 5 -11.44 -12.23 11.19
N ASN A 6 -11.78 -12.40 12.47
CA ASN A 6 -11.98 -13.72 13.07
C ASN A 6 -13.14 -14.52 12.47
N HIS A 7 -14.18 -13.86 11.94
CA HIS A 7 -15.35 -14.58 11.41
C HIS A 7 -15.18 -15.08 9.97
N ALA A 8 -14.37 -14.41 9.15
CA ALA A 8 -14.18 -14.80 7.75
C ALA A 8 -13.42 -16.13 7.58
N VAL A 9 -12.63 -16.54 8.59
CA VAL A 9 -11.80 -17.76 8.51
C VAL A 9 -12.56 -19.02 8.97
N THR A 10 -13.59 -18.87 9.81
CA THR A 10 -14.29 -20.03 10.38
C THR A 10 -15.41 -20.59 9.50
N GLU A 11 -15.90 -19.83 8.52
CA GLU A 11 -17.03 -20.26 7.69
C GLU A 11 -16.62 -21.17 6.51
N VAL A 12 -15.34 -21.18 6.11
CA VAL A 12 -14.86 -22.03 5.00
C VAL A 12 -14.81 -23.51 5.39
N GLU A 13 -14.67 -23.84 6.68
CA GLU A 13 -14.59 -25.24 7.16
C GLU A 13 -15.97 -25.87 7.44
N LYS A 14 -17.07 -25.11 7.41
CA LYS A 14 -18.40 -25.61 7.82
C LYS A 14 -19.32 -26.05 6.69
N ILE A 15 -18.90 -25.93 5.43
CA ILE A 15 -19.69 -26.33 4.25
C ILE A 15 -19.25 -27.72 3.74
N VAL A 16 -19.17 -28.72 4.63
CA VAL A 16 -19.16 -30.13 4.23
C VAL A 16 -19.84 -30.94 5.34
N PHE A 17 -20.79 -31.83 4.97
CA PHE A 17 -21.61 -32.74 5.81
C PHE A 17 -22.84 -32.07 6.48
N CYS A 18 -24.10 -32.54 6.39
CA CYS A 18 -24.70 -33.82 6.02
C CYS A 18 -26.19 -33.65 5.59
N THR A 19 -26.65 -34.64 4.84
CA THR A 19 -28.01 -34.94 4.33
C THR A 19 -28.92 -35.70 5.32
N ASN A 20 -30.25 -35.48 5.14
CA ASN A 20 -31.43 -36.35 5.37
C ASN A 20 -31.86 -36.83 6.78
N GLY A 21 -33.16 -36.66 7.08
CA GLY A 21 -33.96 -37.60 7.90
C GLY A 21 -35.00 -36.97 8.86
N ASP A 22 -36.29 -37.26 8.63
CA ASP A 22 -37.50 -36.72 9.27
C ASP A 22 -37.71 -37.00 10.78
N SER A 23 -38.39 -36.08 11.48
CA SER A 23 -39.73 -36.26 12.12
C SER A 23 -39.96 -35.44 13.42
N SER A 24 -41.21 -35.00 13.54
CA SER A 24 -41.89 -34.06 14.46
C SER A 24 -41.51 -34.03 15.95
N PHE A 25 -41.44 -32.84 16.56
CA PHE A 25 -42.43 -32.29 17.52
C PHE A 25 -41.99 -30.91 18.05
N SER A 26 -42.98 -30.09 18.38
CA SER A 26 -42.94 -28.67 18.74
C SER A 26 -42.26 -28.32 20.07
N SER A 27 -41.41 -27.29 20.07
CA SER A 27 -41.26 -26.37 21.19
C SER A 27 -40.59 -25.07 20.73
N PHE A 28 -41.24 -23.94 21.04
CA PHE A 28 -40.75 -22.59 20.80
C PHE A 28 -39.39 -22.38 21.48
N SER A 29 -38.35 -22.28 20.66
CA SER A 29 -37.10 -21.59 21.00
C SER A 29 -36.86 -20.58 19.89
N SER A 30 -36.93 -19.31 20.24
CA SER A 30 -36.43 -18.22 19.41
C SER A 30 -34.93 -18.42 19.22
N ASN A 31 -34.56 -19.08 18.13
CA ASN A 31 -33.18 -19.09 17.66
C ASN A 31 -32.73 -17.63 17.48
N PRO A 32 -31.53 -17.24 17.97
CA PRO A 32 -30.95 -15.98 17.56
C PRO A 32 -30.80 -16.05 16.04
N SER A 33 -31.42 -15.11 15.35
CA SER A 33 -31.20 -14.85 13.94
C SER A 33 -29.68 -14.86 13.68
N PRO A 34 -29.19 -15.56 12.64
CA PRO A 34 -27.78 -15.48 12.28
C PRO A 34 -27.46 -14.00 12.06
N SER A 35 -26.44 -13.52 12.78
CA SER A 35 -25.87 -12.19 12.56
C SER A 35 -25.64 -12.01 11.05
N PRO A 36 -26.01 -10.86 10.47
CA PRO A 36 -25.96 -10.68 9.02
C PRO A 36 -24.52 -10.94 8.57
N LEU A 37 -24.36 -11.75 7.53
CA LEU A 37 -23.13 -11.96 6.77
C LEU A 37 -22.43 -10.59 6.64
N PHE A 38 -21.43 -10.30 7.49
CA PHE A 38 -20.57 -9.15 7.27
C PHE A 38 -19.72 -9.53 6.08
N THR A 39 -20.21 -9.10 4.92
CA THR A 39 -19.86 -9.68 3.64
C THR A 39 -18.37 -9.47 3.33
N SER A 40 -17.74 -10.48 2.71
CA SER A 40 -16.36 -10.46 2.19
C SER A 40 -15.98 -9.13 1.50
N ILE A 41 -16.98 -8.45 0.95
CA ILE A 41 -16.83 -7.22 0.21
C ILE A 41 -16.67 -5.94 1.04
N TYR A 42 -17.07 -5.90 2.31
CA TYR A 42 -16.62 -4.81 3.22
C TYR A 42 -15.13 -4.93 3.52
N LEU A 43 -14.64 -6.17 3.62
CA LEU A 43 -13.21 -6.45 3.72
C LEU A 43 -12.49 -6.04 2.43
N GLU A 44 -13.03 -6.36 1.26
CA GLU A 44 -12.48 -5.92 -0.04
C GLU A 44 -12.48 -4.39 -0.17
N LEU A 45 -13.55 -3.71 0.26
CA LEU A 45 -13.61 -2.25 0.26
C LEU A 45 -12.55 -1.65 1.20
N TRP A 46 -12.35 -2.23 2.38
CA TRP A 46 -11.32 -1.77 3.30
C TRP A 46 -9.92 -1.91 2.69
N HIS A 47 -9.62 -3.07 2.09
CA HIS A 47 -8.36 -3.31 1.38
C HIS A 47 -8.18 -2.39 0.17
N ALA A 48 -9.27 -2.15 -0.58
CA ALA A 48 -9.29 -1.18 -1.65
C ALA A 48 -9.00 0.22 -1.10
N CYS A 49 -9.57 0.66 0.01
CA CYS A 49 -9.21 1.94 0.61
C CYS A 49 -7.77 1.98 1.15
N ALA A 50 -7.23 0.85 1.60
CA ALA A 50 -5.89 0.75 2.18
C ALA A 50 -4.75 0.83 1.15
N GLY A 51 -5.02 0.55 -0.12
CA GLY A 51 -4.03 0.61 -1.21
C GLY A 51 -3.49 -0.77 -1.62
N PRO A 52 -3.04 -0.93 -2.89
CA PRO A 52 -2.68 -2.23 -3.47
C PRO A 52 -1.41 -2.86 -2.88
N LEU A 53 -0.58 -2.08 -2.18
CA LEU A 53 0.63 -2.59 -1.52
C LEU A 53 0.39 -3.01 -0.07
N THR A 54 -0.83 -2.87 0.44
CA THR A 54 -1.16 -3.19 1.82
C THR A 54 -1.38 -4.68 1.99
N SER A 55 -0.49 -5.31 2.76
CA SER A 55 -0.66 -6.67 3.29
C SER A 55 -0.66 -6.62 4.81
N LEU A 56 -1.72 -7.09 5.45
CA LEU A 56 -1.78 -7.25 6.90
C LEU A 56 -1.40 -8.69 7.28
N PRO A 57 -0.70 -8.91 8.41
CA PRO A 57 -0.52 -10.26 8.93
C PRO A 57 -1.88 -10.83 9.36
N LYS A 58 -2.07 -12.15 9.26
CA LYS A 58 -3.29 -12.82 9.72
C LYS A 58 -3.13 -13.26 11.18
N LYS A 59 -4.26 -13.56 11.83
CA LYS A 59 -4.26 -14.19 13.15
C LYS A 59 -3.45 -15.49 13.14
N GLY A 60 -2.70 -15.73 14.22
CA GLY A 60 -1.79 -16.87 14.38
C GLY A 60 -0.45 -16.71 13.66
N ASN A 61 -0.30 -15.74 12.74
CA ASN A 61 1.00 -15.48 12.15
C ASN A 61 1.97 -14.93 13.20
N VAL A 62 3.24 -15.33 13.04
CA VAL A 62 4.35 -14.74 13.77
C VAL A 62 4.88 -13.53 13.00
N VAL A 63 5.09 -12.43 13.72
CA VAL A 63 5.57 -11.14 13.20
C VAL A 63 6.71 -10.62 14.07
N VAL A 64 7.52 -9.74 13.51
CA VAL A 64 8.52 -8.96 14.23
C VAL A 64 7.98 -7.54 14.38
N TYR A 65 7.78 -7.12 15.62
CA TYR A 65 7.37 -5.78 16.00
C TYR A 65 8.61 -4.91 16.28
N PHE A 66 8.65 -3.72 15.68
CA PHE A 66 9.72 -2.73 15.84
C PHE A 66 9.20 -1.51 16.62
N PRO A 67 9.59 -1.33 17.90
CA PRO A 67 9.16 -0.20 18.71
C PRO A 67 9.50 1.16 18.06
N GLN A 68 10.69 1.27 17.45
CA GLN A 68 11.13 2.49 16.75
C GLN A 68 10.19 2.90 15.62
N GLY A 69 9.68 1.94 14.86
CA GLY A 69 8.75 2.22 13.77
C GLY A 69 7.34 2.58 14.27
N HIS A 70 6.91 2.00 15.38
CA HIS A 70 5.66 2.41 16.04
C HIS A 70 5.75 3.86 16.51
N LEU A 71 6.87 4.25 17.13
CA LEU A 71 7.13 5.65 17.52
C LEU A 71 7.13 6.58 16.30
N GLU A 72 7.77 6.19 15.20
CA GLU A 72 7.80 6.98 13.96
C GLU A 72 6.39 7.25 13.40
N GLN A 73 5.49 6.27 13.48
CA GLN A 73 4.09 6.46 13.08
C GLN A 73 3.37 7.44 14.02
N VAL A 74 3.56 7.32 15.34
CA VAL A 74 2.95 8.22 16.34
C VAL A 74 3.48 9.66 16.18
N THR A 75 4.77 9.83 15.91
CA THR A 75 5.38 11.15 15.62
C THR A 75 4.91 11.75 14.31
N SER A 76 4.55 10.94 13.32
CA SER A 76 3.96 11.47 12.08
C SER A 76 2.56 12.06 12.30
N SER A 77 1.91 11.74 13.43
CA SER A 77 0.57 12.22 13.81
C SER A 77 0.55 13.32 14.88
N SER A 78 1.70 13.65 15.48
CA SER A 78 1.82 14.63 16.59
C SER A 78 3.03 15.55 16.38
N SER A 79 3.07 16.73 17.00
CA SER A 79 4.20 17.66 16.82
C SER A 79 5.52 17.05 17.31
N PRO A 80 6.67 17.39 16.70
CA PRO A 80 7.96 16.83 17.08
C PRO A 80 8.38 17.34 18.48
N PHE A 81 8.50 16.41 19.43
CA PHE A 81 9.14 16.65 20.73
C PHE A 81 10.67 16.47 20.64
N SER A 82 11.39 17.02 21.61
CA SER A 82 12.84 16.82 21.74
C SER A 82 13.17 15.34 21.99
N PRO A 83 14.11 14.73 21.26
CA PRO A 83 14.46 13.31 21.39
C PRO A 83 15.04 12.86 22.74
N ILE A 84 15.20 13.78 23.70
CA ILE A 84 16.13 13.66 24.83
C ILE A 84 15.50 12.99 26.08
N GLU A 85 14.17 12.86 26.17
CA GLU A 85 13.48 12.30 27.35
C GLU A 85 12.75 10.95 27.12
N MET A 86 13.08 10.21 26.05
CA MET A 86 12.43 8.91 25.77
C MET A 86 13.13 7.75 26.47
N ALA A 87 12.52 7.23 27.54
CA ALA A 87 12.89 5.95 28.14
C ALA A 87 12.58 4.79 27.19
N THR A 88 13.55 3.90 26.97
CA THR A 88 13.41 2.70 26.12
C THR A 88 12.83 1.50 26.87
N PHE A 89 12.75 1.57 28.21
CA PHE A 89 12.26 0.51 29.11
C PHE A 89 12.97 -0.85 28.89
N ASP A 90 14.26 -0.79 28.52
CA ASP A 90 15.11 -1.96 28.21
C ASP A 90 14.49 -2.94 27.19
N LEU A 91 13.63 -2.42 26.31
CA LEU A 91 13.02 -3.20 25.25
C LEU A 91 14.06 -3.60 24.19
N GLN A 92 13.90 -4.80 23.63
CA GLN A 92 14.64 -5.22 22.45
C GLN A 92 14.18 -4.43 21.21
N PRO A 93 15.08 -4.13 20.25
CA PRO A 93 14.72 -3.39 19.03
C PRO A 93 13.82 -4.19 18.09
N GLN A 94 13.81 -5.51 18.23
CA GLN A 94 12.99 -6.46 17.50
C GLN A 94 12.28 -7.36 18.51
N ILE A 95 10.94 -7.34 18.52
CA ILE A 95 10.15 -8.17 19.44
C ILE A 95 9.36 -9.16 18.61
N LEU A 96 9.64 -10.45 18.79
CA LEU A 96 8.87 -11.51 18.15
C LEU A 96 7.49 -11.58 18.79
N CYS A 97 6.42 -11.53 17.99
CA CYS A 97 5.05 -11.57 18.46
C CYS A 97 4.23 -12.56 17.64
N GLU A 98 3.23 -13.17 18.27
CA GLU A 98 2.11 -13.80 17.56
C GLU A 98 0.96 -12.80 17.44
N VAL A 99 0.32 -12.77 16.28
CA VAL A 99 -0.89 -11.96 16.05
C VAL A 99 -2.09 -12.67 16.64
N VAL A 100 -2.62 -12.15 17.74
CA VAL A 100 -3.80 -12.71 18.42
C VAL A 100 -5.09 -12.26 17.73
N ASN A 101 -5.13 -11.00 17.26
CA ASN A 101 -6.30 -10.45 16.60
C ASN A 101 -5.94 -9.35 15.59
N VAL A 102 -6.80 -9.18 14.58
CA VAL A 102 -6.73 -8.11 13.59
C VAL A 102 -8.14 -7.55 13.39
N GLN A 103 -8.32 -6.27 13.72
CA GLN A 103 -9.57 -5.56 13.49
C GLN A 103 -9.34 -4.48 12.43
N LEU A 104 -10.20 -4.43 11.42
CA LEU A 104 -10.15 -3.43 10.36
C LEU A 104 -11.15 -2.31 10.67
N LEU A 105 -10.65 -1.08 10.65
CA LEU A 105 -11.36 0.08 11.14
C LEU A 105 -11.23 1.24 10.14
N ALA A 106 -12.21 2.14 10.18
CA ALA A 106 -12.20 3.38 9.42
C ALA A 106 -12.60 4.53 10.33
N ASN A 107 -11.83 5.62 10.28
CA ASN A 107 -12.11 6.81 11.05
C ASN A 107 -13.35 7.52 10.48
N LYS A 108 -14.33 7.80 11.34
CA LYS A 108 -15.63 8.35 10.94
C LYS A 108 -15.57 9.79 10.41
N GLU A 109 -14.52 10.53 10.74
CA GLU A 109 -14.41 11.95 10.40
C GLU A 109 -13.70 12.17 9.06
N ASN A 110 -12.71 11.34 8.74
CA ASN A 110 -11.86 11.53 7.57
C ASN A 110 -11.83 10.35 6.59
N ASP A 111 -12.53 9.26 6.90
CA ASP A 111 -12.60 8.00 6.15
C ASP A 111 -11.24 7.28 6.01
N GLU A 112 -10.24 7.64 6.82
CA GLU A 112 -8.96 6.96 6.81
C GLU A 112 -9.07 5.57 7.44
N VAL A 113 -8.63 4.57 6.67
CA VAL A 113 -8.58 3.17 7.12
C VAL A 113 -7.34 2.90 7.96
N TYR A 114 -7.53 2.12 9.03
CA TYR A 114 -6.47 1.65 9.92
C TYR A 114 -6.83 0.28 10.49
N ALA A 115 -5.84 -0.48 10.93
CA ALA A 115 -6.04 -1.79 11.55
C ALA A 115 -5.59 -1.74 13.01
N GLN A 116 -6.34 -2.37 13.91
CA GLN A 116 -5.88 -2.64 15.27
C GLN A 116 -5.37 -4.07 15.33
N LEU A 117 -4.10 -4.23 15.67
CA LEU A 117 -3.43 -5.50 15.86
C LEU A 117 -3.31 -5.78 17.36
N THR A 118 -3.76 -6.94 17.81
CA THR A 118 -3.46 -7.44 19.16
C THR A 118 -2.30 -8.42 19.05
N LEU A 119 -1.19 -8.09 19.70
CA LEU A 119 0.07 -8.83 19.61
C LEU A 119 0.41 -9.47 20.95
N LEU A 120 0.89 -10.71 20.92
CA LEU A 120 1.41 -11.43 22.08
C LEU A 120 2.93 -11.63 21.91
N PRO A 121 3.78 -11.01 22.75
CA PRO A 121 5.21 -11.24 22.73
C PRO A 121 5.55 -12.72 22.94
N LYS A 122 6.48 -13.24 22.14
CA LYS A 122 7.04 -14.58 22.25
C LYS A 122 8.48 -14.50 22.75
N PRO A 123 8.95 -15.48 23.55
CA PRO A 123 10.37 -15.63 23.81
C PRO A 123 11.12 -15.75 22.49
N GLU A 124 12.27 -15.10 22.39
CA GLU A 124 13.15 -15.23 21.24
C GLU A 124 13.53 -16.72 21.11
N LEU A 125 13.14 -17.35 19.99
CA LEU A 125 13.67 -18.67 19.66
C LEU A 125 15.16 -18.47 19.46
N ALA A 126 15.96 -19.03 20.37
CA ALA A 126 17.41 -19.11 20.20
C ALA A 126 17.71 -19.61 18.78
N GLU A 127 18.65 -18.94 18.11
CA GLU A 127 19.07 -19.32 16.76
C GLU A 127 19.29 -20.83 16.66
N PRO A 128 18.84 -21.50 15.58
CA PRO A 128 19.14 -22.91 15.40
C PRO A 128 20.59 -23.05 14.95
N ASN A 129 21.51 -23.09 15.91
CA ASN A 129 22.78 -23.78 15.71
C ASN A 129 22.50 -25.28 15.71
N SER A 130 22.63 -25.88 14.52
CA SER A 130 22.88 -27.29 14.23
C SER A 130 22.36 -28.34 15.23
N ASP A 131 21.36 -29.12 14.81
CA ASP A 131 21.53 -30.57 14.67
C ASP A 131 20.37 -31.18 13.89
N GLY A 132 20.72 -31.94 12.85
CA GLY A 132 19.78 -32.56 11.95
C GLY A 132 18.92 -33.61 12.64
N LYS A 133 17.61 -33.38 12.69
CA LYS A 133 16.62 -34.46 12.60
C LYS A 133 15.35 -33.93 11.96
N GLY A 134 15.10 -34.42 10.74
CA GLY A 134 14.02 -33.99 9.90
C GLY A 134 12.65 -34.33 10.47
N LEU A 135 11.72 -33.42 10.22
CA LEU A 135 10.42 -33.81 9.70
C LEU A 135 10.27 -33.08 8.37
N GLY A 136 10.56 -33.80 7.29
CA GLY A 136 10.30 -33.35 5.94
C GLY A 136 8.84 -33.59 5.55
N ASP A 137 8.47 -32.88 4.49
CA ASP A 137 7.29 -33.02 3.63
C ASP A 137 6.05 -32.21 4.08
N VAL A 138 5.50 -31.27 3.30
CA VAL A 138 5.49 -31.13 1.84
C VAL A 138 5.73 -29.67 1.45
N GLY A 139 6.64 -29.46 0.50
CA GLY A 139 6.75 -28.20 -0.22
C GLY A 139 5.66 -28.07 -1.27
N VAL A 140 5.07 -26.89 -1.38
CA VAL A 140 4.60 -26.36 -2.66
C VAL A 140 5.06 -24.91 -2.72
N ASP A 141 5.73 -24.58 -3.81
CA ASP A 141 6.05 -23.23 -4.23
C ASP A 141 4.79 -22.35 -4.20
N GLU A 142 4.74 -21.34 -3.32
CA GLU A 142 3.84 -20.19 -3.49
C GLU A 142 4.59 -18.97 -4.03
N GLU A 143 5.40 -19.21 -5.05
CA GLU A 143 5.67 -18.25 -6.12
C GLU A 143 4.96 -18.78 -7.39
N GLY A 144 3.65 -18.97 -7.27
CA GLY A 144 2.84 -19.67 -8.26
C GLY A 144 1.41 -19.96 -7.80
N GLY A 145 0.71 -18.93 -7.33
CA GLY A 145 -0.75 -18.86 -7.17
C GLY A 145 -1.51 -20.07 -6.59
N VAL A 146 -1.84 -20.02 -5.29
CA VAL A 146 -3.17 -20.38 -4.74
C VAL A 146 -3.37 -19.58 -3.43
N GLY A 147 -4.49 -18.87 -3.27
CA GLY A 147 -5.14 -18.80 -1.94
C GLY A 147 -4.81 -17.68 -0.95
N SER A 148 -4.30 -16.50 -1.35
CA SER A 148 -4.95 -15.31 -0.77
C SER A 148 -6.41 -15.35 -1.25
N PRO A 149 -7.42 -14.81 -0.55
CA PRO A 149 -8.60 -14.38 -1.27
C PRO A 149 -8.15 -13.23 -2.17
N THR A 150 -7.55 -13.59 -3.30
CA THR A 150 -7.79 -12.94 -4.58
C THR A 150 -9.22 -13.30 -4.96
N GLN A 151 -10.19 -12.95 -4.10
CA GLN A 151 -11.40 -12.40 -4.64
C GLN A 151 -10.95 -11.07 -5.23
N SER A 152 -10.45 -11.13 -6.47
CA SER A 152 -10.41 -9.93 -7.29
C SER A 152 -11.84 -9.46 -7.27
N THR A 153 -12.13 -8.35 -6.59
CA THR A 153 -13.39 -7.65 -6.77
C THR A 153 -13.46 -7.33 -8.24
N PRO A 154 -14.19 -8.12 -9.04
CA PRO A 154 -13.95 -8.12 -10.48
C PRO A 154 -14.42 -6.81 -11.10
N HIS A 155 -15.24 -6.05 -10.35
CA HIS A 155 -15.84 -4.80 -10.72
C HIS A 155 -15.46 -3.70 -9.72
N MET A 156 -14.24 -3.18 -9.86
CA MET A 156 -13.77 -2.04 -9.08
C MET A 156 -13.08 -1.01 -9.97
N PHE A 157 -13.29 0.26 -9.67
CA PHE A 157 -12.39 1.31 -10.13
C PHE A 157 -12.02 2.29 -9.01
N CYS A 158 -10.79 2.81 -9.09
CA CYS A 158 -10.31 3.93 -8.32
C CYS A 158 -10.07 5.08 -9.30
N LYS A 159 -10.49 6.29 -8.94
CA LYS A 159 -10.20 7.47 -9.74
C LYS A 159 -9.78 8.62 -8.84
N THR A 160 -8.62 9.21 -9.15
CA THR A 160 -8.19 10.48 -8.59
C THR A 160 -9.05 11.63 -9.10
N LEU A 161 -9.56 12.42 -8.16
CA LEU A 161 -10.41 13.56 -8.40
C LEU A 161 -9.60 14.70 -9.02
N THR A 162 -10.08 15.15 -10.17
CA THR A 162 -9.59 16.37 -10.82
C THR A 162 -10.25 17.60 -10.19
N ALA A 163 -9.68 18.78 -10.44
CA ALA A 163 -10.30 20.05 -10.02
C ALA A 163 -11.75 20.21 -10.52
N SER A 164 -12.07 19.67 -11.70
CA SER A 164 -13.42 19.69 -12.26
C SER A 164 -14.39 18.80 -11.48
N ASP A 165 -13.92 17.65 -10.98
CA ASP A 165 -14.74 16.74 -10.19
C ASP A 165 -15.08 17.34 -8.82
N THR A 166 -14.21 18.17 -8.24
CA THR A 166 -14.47 18.79 -6.92
C THR A 166 -15.10 20.18 -7.01
N SER A 167 -15.45 20.65 -8.21
CA SER A 167 -16.08 21.97 -8.40
C SER A 167 -17.57 21.94 -8.07
N THR A 168 -18.10 23.01 -7.48
CA THR A 168 -19.51 23.10 -7.01
C THR A 168 -20.55 22.87 -8.12
N HIS A 169 -20.22 23.24 -9.35
CA HIS A 169 -21.09 23.13 -10.52
C HIS A 169 -20.71 21.94 -11.44
N GLY A 170 -19.60 21.26 -11.13
CA GLY A 170 -19.11 20.10 -11.85
C GLY A 170 -19.80 18.81 -11.40
N GLY A 171 -19.79 17.83 -12.28
CA GLY A 171 -20.10 16.44 -11.94
C GLY A 171 -18.83 15.61 -11.91
N PHE A 172 -18.95 14.38 -11.43
CA PHE A 172 -17.86 13.40 -11.50
C PHE A 172 -17.79 12.77 -12.88
N SER A 173 -16.65 12.88 -13.56
CA SER A 173 -16.45 12.21 -14.85
C SER A 173 -15.99 10.76 -14.66
N VAL A 174 -16.85 9.80 -14.98
CA VAL A 174 -16.53 8.37 -14.80
C VAL A 174 -15.78 7.86 -16.03
N PRO A 175 -14.63 7.18 -15.89
CA PRO A 175 -13.95 6.56 -17.03
C PRO A 175 -14.88 5.55 -17.70
N ARG A 176 -14.92 5.51 -19.03
CA ARG A 176 -15.89 4.68 -19.77
C ARG A 176 -15.84 3.21 -19.37
N ARG A 177 -14.64 2.61 -19.36
CA ARG A 177 -14.45 1.20 -18.97
C ARG A 177 -14.93 0.94 -17.55
N ALA A 178 -14.66 1.86 -16.63
CA ALA A 178 -15.11 1.76 -15.25
C ALA A 178 -16.63 1.83 -15.12
N ALA A 179 -17.31 2.70 -15.87
CA ALA A 179 -18.76 2.80 -15.83
C ALA A 179 -19.45 1.55 -16.41
N GLU A 180 -18.94 1.03 -17.53
CA GLU A 180 -19.47 -0.17 -18.20
C GLU A 180 -19.21 -1.46 -17.40
N ASP A 181 -18.17 -1.48 -16.57
CA ASP A 181 -17.80 -2.62 -15.73
C ASP A 181 -18.45 -2.60 -14.33
N CYS A 182 -18.43 -1.44 -13.66
CA CYS A 182 -18.82 -1.34 -12.26
C CYS A 182 -20.27 -0.91 -12.02
N PHE A 183 -20.92 -0.22 -12.95
CA PHE A 183 -22.31 0.23 -12.75
C PHE A 183 -23.30 -0.67 -13.47
N PRO A 184 -24.55 -0.75 -12.98
CA PRO A 184 -25.61 -1.40 -13.73
C PRO A 184 -25.73 -0.78 -15.14
N PRO A 185 -26.04 -1.58 -16.18
CA PRO A 185 -26.09 -1.08 -17.55
C PRO A 185 -27.20 -0.05 -17.73
N LEU A 186 -26.91 1.02 -18.48
CA LEU A 186 -27.92 2.01 -18.88
C LEU A 186 -28.75 1.49 -20.07
N ASP A 187 -30.00 1.97 -20.19
CA ASP A 187 -30.75 1.83 -21.44
C ASP A 187 -30.33 2.91 -22.45
N TYR A 188 -29.47 2.52 -23.40
CA TYR A 188 -28.96 3.43 -24.43
C TYR A 188 -29.97 3.79 -25.52
N LYS A 189 -31.18 3.20 -25.51
CA LYS A 189 -32.25 3.56 -26.44
C LYS A 189 -32.91 4.88 -26.05
N GLU A 190 -32.78 5.30 -24.79
CA GLU A 190 -33.30 6.57 -24.32
C GLU A 190 -32.55 7.75 -24.95
N GLN A 191 -33.25 8.88 -25.14
CA GLN A 191 -32.63 10.12 -25.62
C GLN A 191 -31.54 10.63 -24.65
N ARG A 192 -31.74 10.41 -23.34
CA ARG A 192 -30.81 10.76 -22.27
C ARG A 192 -30.71 9.60 -21.27
N PRO A 193 -29.92 8.55 -21.57
CA PRO A 193 -29.76 7.39 -20.70
C PRO A 193 -29.31 7.81 -19.31
N SER A 194 -30.11 7.54 -18.28
CA SER A 194 -29.76 7.83 -16.90
C SER A 194 -30.39 6.87 -15.91
N GLN A 195 -29.75 6.71 -14.75
CA GLN A 195 -30.23 5.87 -13.65
C GLN A 195 -29.83 6.49 -12.31
N GLU A 196 -30.47 6.04 -11.23
CA GLU A 196 -30.02 6.31 -9.87
C GLU A 196 -29.10 5.19 -9.40
N LEU A 197 -27.95 5.54 -8.84
CA LEU A 197 -27.05 4.63 -8.17
C LEU A 197 -27.15 4.86 -6.66
N VAL A 198 -27.18 3.78 -5.89
CA VAL A 198 -27.09 3.81 -4.42
C VAL A 198 -25.83 3.07 -4.03
N ALA A 199 -24.90 3.74 -3.36
CA ALA A 199 -23.65 3.14 -2.90
C ALA A 199 -23.47 3.32 -1.39
N LYS A 200 -23.05 2.26 -0.69
CA LYS A 200 -22.79 2.27 0.77
C LYS A 200 -21.32 2.55 1.04
N ASP A 201 -21.01 3.49 1.92
CA ASP A 201 -19.62 3.74 2.34
C ASP A 201 -19.13 2.76 3.43
N LEU A 202 -17.86 2.89 3.84
CA LEU A 202 -17.25 2.08 4.92
C LEU A 202 -17.96 2.19 6.28
N HIS A 203 -18.84 3.17 6.45
CA HIS A 203 -19.62 3.38 7.66
C HIS A 203 -21.07 2.91 7.51
N GLY A 204 -21.42 2.35 6.35
CA GLY A 204 -22.78 1.91 6.02
C GLY A 204 -23.72 3.05 5.61
N VAL A 205 -23.20 4.27 5.38
CA VAL A 205 -24.02 5.40 4.92
C VAL A 205 -24.31 5.24 3.43
N GLU A 206 -25.58 5.33 3.05
CA GLU A 206 -26.03 5.28 1.67
C GLU A 206 -25.89 6.64 0.98
N TRP A 207 -25.24 6.62 -0.19
CA TRP A 207 -25.07 7.78 -1.05
C TRP A 207 -25.79 7.55 -2.37
N ARG A 208 -26.66 8.50 -2.74
CA ARG A 208 -27.44 8.44 -3.99
C ARG A 208 -26.82 9.35 -5.03
N PHE A 209 -26.60 8.81 -6.23
CA PHE A 209 -26.03 9.54 -7.34
C PHE A 209 -26.86 9.37 -8.60
N ARG A 210 -27.09 10.46 -9.33
CA ARG A 210 -27.62 10.36 -10.69
C ARG A 210 -26.50 10.11 -11.68
N HIS A 211 -26.45 8.89 -12.20
CA HIS A 211 -25.58 8.48 -13.30
C HIS A 211 -26.25 8.78 -14.64
N ILE A 212 -25.57 9.53 -15.52
CA ILE A 212 -26.08 9.93 -16.83
C ILE A 212 -25.01 9.82 -17.91
N TYR A 213 -25.39 9.34 -19.10
CA TYR A 213 -24.53 9.31 -20.29
C TYR A 213 -24.91 10.45 -21.25
N ARG A 214 -24.12 11.53 -21.27
CA ARG A 214 -24.43 12.77 -22.02
C ARG A 214 -23.18 13.53 -22.48
N GLY A 215 -23.38 14.65 -23.16
CA GLY A 215 -22.31 15.54 -23.64
C GLY A 215 -21.86 15.24 -25.07
N GLN A 216 -20.92 16.05 -25.58
CA GLN A 216 -20.31 15.90 -26.90
C GLN A 216 -18.79 16.09 -26.79
N PRO A 217 -17.98 15.02 -26.98
CA PRO A 217 -18.39 13.61 -27.10
C PRO A 217 -19.11 13.12 -25.83
N ARG A 218 -19.95 12.07 -25.98
CA ARG A 218 -20.71 11.52 -24.85
C ARG A 218 -19.79 10.89 -23.80
N ARG A 219 -20.08 11.12 -22.52
CA ARG A 219 -19.31 10.66 -21.35
C ARG A 219 -20.26 10.23 -20.23
N HIS A 220 -19.78 9.33 -19.37
CA HIS A 220 -20.47 8.94 -18.15
C HIS A 220 -20.21 9.97 -17.05
N LEU A 221 -21.27 10.46 -16.41
CA LEU A 221 -21.20 11.48 -15.37
C LEU A 221 -22.03 11.07 -14.16
N LEU A 222 -21.52 11.32 -12.95
CA LEU A 222 -22.36 11.45 -11.75
C LEU A 222 -22.68 12.93 -11.54
N THR A 223 -23.96 13.25 -11.39
CA THR A 223 -24.45 14.64 -11.33
C THR A 223 -25.12 14.92 -9.99
N THR A 224 -26.44 14.80 -9.90
CA THR A 224 -27.18 14.96 -8.65
C THR A 224 -26.60 14.04 -7.57
N GLY A 225 -26.42 14.57 -6.36
CA GLY A 225 -25.82 13.87 -5.22
C GLY A 225 -24.30 13.98 -5.11
N TRP A 226 -23.60 14.19 -6.23
CA TRP A 226 -22.13 14.23 -6.22
C TRP A 226 -21.55 15.42 -5.45
N SER A 227 -22.03 16.64 -5.69
CA SER A 227 -21.54 17.84 -4.98
C SER A 227 -21.83 17.80 -3.47
N ILE A 228 -22.92 17.13 -3.07
CA ILE A 228 -23.25 16.90 -1.65
C ILE A 228 -22.24 15.93 -1.04
N PHE A 229 -21.93 14.82 -1.71
CA PHE A 229 -20.90 13.89 -1.27
C PHE A 229 -19.53 14.56 -1.13
N VAL A 230 -19.10 15.33 -2.13
CA VAL A 230 -17.83 16.07 -2.11
C VAL A 230 -17.77 17.03 -0.92
N SER A 231 -18.82 17.81 -0.68
CA SER A 231 -18.84 18.79 0.42
C SER A 231 -18.91 18.13 1.79
N GLN A 232 -19.78 17.13 2.01
CA GLN A 232 -19.91 16.44 3.29
C GLN A 232 -18.67 15.63 3.66
N LYS A 233 -18.00 15.03 2.66
CA LYS A 233 -16.74 14.32 2.85
C LYS A 233 -15.52 15.24 2.72
N ASN A 234 -15.66 16.55 2.58
CA ASN A 234 -14.52 17.48 2.43
C ASN A 234 -13.50 17.03 1.36
N LEU A 235 -13.97 16.51 0.22
CA LEU A 235 -13.11 16.00 -0.84
C LEU A 235 -12.52 17.13 -1.67
N VAL A 236 -11.31 16.91 -2.16
CA VAL A 236 -10.48 17.92 -2.80
C VAL A 236 -9.70 17.29 -3.95
N SER A 237 -9.29 18.09 -4.94
CA SER A 237 -8.49 17.58 -6.06
C SER A 237 -7.24 16.85 -5.55
N GLY A 238 -6.97 15.68 -6.14
CA GLY A 238 -5.92 14.75 -5.72
C GLY A 238 -6.37 13.69 -4.72
N ASP A 239 -7.50 13.85 -4.03
CA ASP A 239 -8.14 12.71 -3.35
C ASP A 239 -8.63 11.73 -4.42
N ALA A 240 -8.83 10.47 -4.06
CA ALA A 240 -9.38 9.45 -4.94
C ALA A 240 -10.66 8.84 -4.36
N VAL A 241 -11.56 8.46 -5.25
CA VAL A 241 -12.82 7.78 -4.92
C VAL A 241 -12.83 6.41 -5.58
N LEU A 242 -13.33 5.43 -4.85
CA LEU A 242 -13.40 4.04 -5.26
C LEU A 242 -14.85 3.60 -5.31
N PHE A 243 -15.22 2.91 -6.39
CA PHE A 243 -16.49 2.20 -6.46
C PHE A 243 -16.20 0.71 -6.64
N LEU A 244 -16.88 -0.10 -5.86
CA LEU A 244 -16.84 -1.56 -5.93
C LEU A 244 -18.27 -2.06 -6.12
N ARG A 245 -18.47 -3.02 -7.03
CA ARG A 245 -19.74 -3.72 -7.18
C ARG A 245 -19.59 -5.16 -6.71
N GLY A 246 -20.44 -5.55 -5.76
CA GLY A 246 -20.51 -6.93 -5.31
C GLY A 246 -21.24 -7.84 -6.27
N GLU A 247 -21.10 -9.15 -6.03
CA GLU A 247 -21.88 -10.18 -6.74
C GLU A 247 -23.39 -10.02 -6.50
N ASP A 248 -23.75 -9.46 -5.34
CA ASP A 248 -25.11 -9.03 -4.98
C ASP A 248 -25.63 -7.84 -5.81
N GLY A 249 -24.78 -7.21 -6.61
CA GLY A 249 -25.07 -5.99 -7.35
C GLY A 249 -25.05 -4.72 -6.49
N GLU A 250 -24.79 -4.82 -5.19
CA GLU A 250 -24.67 -3.66 -4.31
C GLU A 250 -23.39 -2.88 -4.64
N LEU A 251 -23.55 -1.55 -4.76
CA LEU A 251 -22.41 -0.66 -4.91
C LEU A 251 -21.88 -0.24 -3.55
N ARG A 252 -20.56 -0.16 -3.46
CA ARG A 252 -19.84 0.32 -2.28
C ARG A 252 -18.87 1.42 -2.66
N LEU A 253 -18.68 2.35 -1.73
CA LEU A 253 -17.99 3.61 -1.95
C LEU A 253 -16.83 3.78 -0.97
N GLY A 254 -15.63 3.96 -1.53
CA GLY A 254 -14.41 4.17 -0.77
C GLY A 254 -13.77 5.52 -1.07
N ILE A 255 -12.99 6.04 -0.12
CA ILE A 255 -12.24 7.29 -0.27
C ILE A 255 -10.76 7.02 0.07
N ARG A 256 -9.87 7.57 -0.75
CA ARG A 256 -8.43 7.64 -0.49
C ARG A 256 -8.00 9.10 -0.53
N ARG A 257 -7.67 9.69 0.63
CA ARG A 257 -7.12 11.05 0.70
C ARG A 257 -5.77 11.19 0.02
N ALA A 258 -5.51 12.31 -0.64
CA ALA A 258 -4.19 12.64 -1.15
C ALA A 258 -3.19 12.75 0.01
N VAL A 259 -1.98 12.20 -0.15
CA VAL A 259 -0.92 12.43 0.83
C VAL A 259 -0.35 13.82 0.62
N ARG A 260 -0.81 14.78 1.41
CA ARG A 260 -0.31 16.16 1.38
C ARG A 260 0.89 16.29 2.31
N PRO A 261 1.98 16.96 1.90
CA PRO A 261 2.97 17.48 2.85
C PRO A 261 2.23 18.48 3.75
N ARG A 262 1.81 18.06 4.94
CA ARG A 262 1.11 18.94 5.87
C ARG A 262 2.09 20.02 6.35
N ASN A 263 1.89 21.24 5.88
CA ASN A 263 2.26 22.44 6.63
C ASN A 263 1.30 22.54 7.82
N ILE A 264 1.78 22.20 9.02
CA ILE A 264 1.35 22.66 10.36
C ILE A 264 -0.17 22.94 10.58
N LEU A 265 -0.88 21.91 11.09
CA LEU A 265 -2.06 21.87 12.01
C LEU A 265 -3.40 22.61 11.68
N PRO A 266 -4.59 22.18 12.19
CA PRO A 266 -4.91 21.99 13.62
C PRO A 266 -5.30 20.55 14.06
N ASP A 267 -5.00 20.28 15.33
CA ASP A 267 -5.38 19.12 16.13
C ASP A 267 -6.91 19.03 16.20
N SER A 268 -7.47 17.87 15.89
CA SER A 268 -8.68 17.34 16.54
C SER A 268 -8.94 15.89 16.10
N ALA A 269 -9.39 15.09 17.06
CA ALA A 269 -9.95 13.73 16.95
C ALA A 269 -9.06 12.49 17.13
N ILE A 270 -7.77 12.63 17.43
CA ILE A 270 -7.04 11.57 18.17
C ILE A 270 -6.62 12.19 19.50
N GLY A 271 -7.28 11.75 20.57
CA GLY A 271 -7.15 12.34 21.90
C GLY A 271 -5.70 12.52 22.36
N LYS A 272 -5.47 13.58 23.12
CA LYS A 272 -4.24 13.91 23.85
C LYS A 272 -3.86 12.83 24.90
N GLN A 273 -3.68 11.57 24.50
CA GLN A 273 -3.36 10.46 25.42
C GLN A 273 -2.27 9.48 24.95
N SER A 274 -1.68 9.61 23.77
CA SER A 274 -0.47 8.85 23.44
C SER A 274 0.78 9.64 23.81
N SER A 275 1.06 9.77 25.11
CA SER A 275 2.45 10.08 25.49
C SER A 275 3.33 8.95 24.91
N TYR A 276 4.46 9.27 24.31
CA TYR A 276 5.41 8.26 23.81
C TYR A 276 5.79 7.25 24.89
N ALA A 277 5.87 7.73 26.15
CA ALA A 277 6.05 6.92 27.33
C ALA A 277 4.92 5.89 27.54
N ASN A 278 3.66 6.23 27.23
CA ASN A 278 2.54 5.29 27.30
C ASN A 278 2.68 4.17 26.27
N VAL A 279 3.16 4.46 25.05
CA VAL A 279 3.30 3.44 24.01
C VAL A 279 4.34 2.39 24.39
N LEU A 280 5.56 2.80 24.75
CA LEU A 280 6.62 1.85 25.09
C LEU A 280 6.39 1.17 26.44
N SER A 281 5.83 1.86 27.44
CA SER A 281 5.54 1.25 28.73
C SER A 281 4.53 0.11 28.62
N LEU A 282 3.48 0.25 27.80
CA LEU A 282 2.52 -0.83 27.54
C LEU A 282 3.19 -2.04 26.90
N VAL A 283 4.11 -1.82 25.95
CA VAL A 283 4.89 -2.91 25.34
C VAL A 283 5.80 -3.57 26.37
N SER A 284 6.49 -2.79 27.21
CA SER A 284 7.37 -3.31 28.27
C SER A 284 6.62 -4.15 29.30
N ILE A 285 5.43 -3.70 29.71
CA ILE A 285 4.53 -4.47 30.59
C ILE A 285 4.11 -5.76 29.89
N ALA A 286 3.71 -5.70 28.61
CA ALA A 286 3.28 -6.88 27.86
C ALA A 286 4.41 -7.93 27.71
N VAL A 287 5.64 -7.49 27.43
CA VAL A 287 6.82 -8.34 27.37
C VAL A 287 7.10 -8.98 28.73
N SER A 288 7.11 -8.17 29.81
CA SER A 288 7.43 -8.63 31.17
C SER A 288 6.39 -9.61 31.73
N THR A 289 5.11 -9.36 31.42
CA THR A 289 3.97 -10.14 31.94
C THR A 289 3.50 -11.23 30.99
N LYS A 290 4.12 -11.35 29.80
CA LYS A 290 3.69 -12.26 28.72
C LYS A 290 2.22 -12.09 28.36
N SER A 291 1.75 -10.84 28.34
CA SER A 291 0.38 -10.48 28.01
C SER A 291 0.30 -9.81 26.65
N THR A 292 -0.92 -9.61 26.15
CA THR A 292 -1.14 -8.97 24.85
C THR A 292 -1.06 -7.45 24.95
N PHE A 293 -0.65 -6.80 23.87
CA PHE A 293 -0.76 -5.35 23.70
C PHE A 293 -1.39 -5.02 22.34
N ASN A 294 -1.99 -3.84 22.25
CA ASN A 294 -2.63 -3.37 21.02
C ASN A 294 -1.73 -2.37 20.29
N VAL A 295 -1.76 -2.45 18.96
CA VAL A 295 -1.06 -1.56 18.04
C VAL A 295 -2.05 -1.07 17.01
N LEU A 296 -2.06 0.24 16.74
CA LEU A 296 -2.78 0.80 15.61
C LEU A 296 -1.83 0.88 14.42
N TYR A 297 -2.21 0.29 13.30
CA TYR A 297 -1.44 0.23 12.07
C TYR A 297 -2.19 0.96 10.96
N SER A 298 -1.60 2.04 10.45
CA SER A 298 -2.19 2.82 9.37
C SER A 298 -1.51 2.48 8.05
N PRO A 299 -2.13 1.69 7.16
CA PRO A 299 -1.48 1.21 5.93
C PRO A 299 -1.06 2.34 4.98
N ARG A 300 -1.81 3.44 5.00
CA ARG A 300 -1.54 4.64 4.20
C ARG A 300 -0.70 5.68 4.92
N ALA A 301 -0.39 5.48 6.21
CA ALA A 301 0.61 6.30 6.86
C ALA A 301 1.93 5.99 6.16
N ARG A 302 2.36 6.93 5.32
CA ARG A 302 3.69 6.89 4.74
C ARG A 302 4.62 6.68 5.93
N TYR A 303 5.35 5.56 5.92
CA TYR A 303 6.69 5.41 6.47
C TYR A 303 6.97 4.32 7.50
N ALA A 304 6.08 3.40 7.87
CA ALA A 304 6.56 2.33 8.77
C ALA A 304 5.77 1.02 8.68
N GLN A 305 6.23 0.06 7.88
CA GLN A 305 5.89 -1.35 8.15
C GLN A 305 6.69 -1.81 9.38
N PHE A 306 6.21 -1.43 10.57
CA PHE A 306 6.85 -1.76 11.85
C PHE A 306 6.32 -3.04 12.50
N VAL A 307 5.30 -3.65 11.89
CA VAL A 307 4.90 -5.03 12.14
C VAL A 307 5.19 -5.82 10.88
N VAL A 308 6.25 -6.61 10.89
CA VAL A 308 6.78 -7.30 9.70
C VAL A 308 6.52 -8.80 9.81
N PRO A 309 5.92 -9.47 8.82
CA PRO A 309 5.79 -10.92 8.82
C PRO A 309 7.15 -11.59 9.06
N HIS A 310 7.22 -12.56 9.98
CA HIS A 310 8.49 -13.16 10.41
C HIS A 310 9.29 -13.75 9.23
N GLN A 311 8.62 -14.45 8.31
CA GLN A 311 9.25 -15.00 7.11
C GLN A 311 9.86 -13.90 6.21
N LYS A 312 9.15 -12.77 6.03
CA LYS A 312 9.65 -11.62 5.26
C LYS A 312 10.87 -11.00 5.93
N TYR A 313 10.81 -10.83 7.25
CA TYR A 313 11.95 -10.36 8.04
C TYR A 313 13.14 -11.30 7.83
N MET A 314 13.01 -12.59 8.16
CA MET A 314 14.09 -13.57 8.04
C MET A 314 14.71 -13.62 6.64
N LYS A 315 13.90 -13.67 5.59
CA LYS A 315 14.38 -13.60 4.19
C LYS A 315 15.23 -12.36 3.95
N SER A 316 14.80 -11.20 4.44
CA SER A 316 15.52 -9.93 4.24
C SER A 316 16.83 -9.85 5.03
N ILE A 317 16.97 -10.54 6.17
CA ILE A 317 18.21 -10.52 6.96
C ILE A 317 19.19 -11.59 6.47
N MET A 318 18.67 -12.73 6.01
CA MET A 318 19.47 -13.81 5.40
C MET A 318 19.99 -13.46 4.01
N THR A 319 19.37 -12.51 3.32
CA THR A 319 19.85 -11.99 2.03
C THR A 319 20.86 -10.87 2.32
N PRO A 320 22.17 -11.09 2.15
CA PRO A 320 23.15 -10.10 2.54
C PRO A 320 23.05 -8.85 1.66
N VAL A 321 23.02 -7.69 2.31
CA VAL A 321 23.05 -6.37 1.67
C VAL A 321 24.37 -5.70 2.03
N TYR A 322 25.13 -5.29 1.01
CA TYR A 322 26.41 -4.60 1.18
C TYR A 322 26.33 -3.16 0.69
N ILE A 323 27.28 -2.33 1.10
CA ILE A 323 27.48 -1.00 0.51
C ILE A 323 27.74 -1.18 -1.00
N GLY A 324 27.06 -0.40 -1.83
CA GLY A 324 27.08 -0.52 -3.29
C GLY A 324 25.96 -1.39 -3.86
N THR A 325 25.19 -2.10 -3.03
CA THR A 325 24.04 -2.90 -3.50
C THR A 325 23.01 -1.99 -4.15
N ARG A 326 22.66 -2.27 -5.40
CA ARG A 326 21.55 -1.62 -6.09
C ARG A 326 20.25 -2.27 -5.68
N PHE A 327 19.21 -1.45 -5.51
CA PHE A 327 17.92 -1.93 -5.10
C PHE A 327 16.79 -1.24 -5.86
N LYS A 328 15.63 -1.90 -5.82
CA LYS A 328 14.35 -1.31 -6.23
C LYS A 328 13.45 -1.20 -5.01
N MET A 329 12.67 -0.14 -4.94
CA MET A 329 11.64 0.04 -3.94
C MET A 329 10.36 0.50 -4.63
N ARG A 330 9.23 -0.07 -4.23
CA ARG A 330 7.92 0.32 -4.76
C ARG A 330 7.34 1.41 -3.86
N PHE A 331 6.90 2.51 -4.46
CA PHE A 331 6.12 3.53 -3.77
C PHE A 331 4.69 3.50 -4.29
N GLU A 332 3.75 3.80 -3.40
CA GLU A 332 2.40 4.16 -3.82
C GLU A 332 2.40 5.65 -4.14
N MET A 333 2.54 5.96 -5.42
CA MET A 333 2.17 7.25 -5.98
C MET A 333 0.95 7.06 -6.87
N ASP A 334 0.17 8.11 -6.98
CA ASP A 334 -1.16 8.14 -7.58
C ASP A 334 -1.20 7.49 -8.98
N ASP A 335 -2.15 6.56 -9.17
CA ASP A 335 -2.46 5.79 -10.38
C ASP A 335 -1.33 4.97 -11.08
N SER A 336 -0.09 4.93 -10.58
CA SER A 336 0.91 3.97 -11.06
C SER A 336 1.92 3.54 -9.99
N PRO A 337 2.29 2.24 -9.89
CA PRO A 337 3.33 1.79 -8.99
C PRO A 337 4.69 2.25 -9.53
N GLU A 338 5.11 3.44 -9.13
CA GLU A 338 6.45 3.93 -9.44
C GLU A 338 7.49 3.06 -8.71
N ARG A 339 8.41 2.53 -9.50
CA ARG A 339 9.56 1.76 -9.01
C ARG A 339 10.75 2.69 -8.97
N CYS A 340 11.08 3.17 -7.79
CA CYS A 340 12.29 3.95 -7.59
C CYS A 340 13.48 3.01 -7.45
N THR A 341 14.61 3.41 -8.01
CA THR A 341 15.87 2.68 -7.89
C THR A 341 16.88 3.50 -7.12
N GLY A 342 17.77 2.81 -6.42
CA GLY A 342 18.82 3.44 -5.66
C GLY A 342 19.97 2.49 -5.34
N VAL A 343 20.91 3.01 -4.57
CA VAL A 343 22.09 2.29 -4.10
C VAL A 343 22.25 2.45 -2.59
N VAL A 344 22.62 1.37 -1.90
CA VAL A 344 22.98 1.40 -0.49
C VAL A 344 24.35 2.05 -0.34
N THR A 345 24.44 3.11 0.45
CA THR A 345 25.67 3.88 0.69
C THR A 345 26.27 3.67 2.08
N GLY A 346 25.50 3.10 3.01
CA GLY A 346 25.97 2.82 4.37
C GLY A 346 25.08 1.85 5.10
N ILE A 347 25.64 1.18 6.10
CA ILE A 347 24.93 0.22 6.97
C ILE A 347 25.28 0.57 8.41
N GLY A 348 24.27 0.73 9.25
CA GLY A 348 24.44 1.01 10.69
C GLY A 348 23.15 1.47 11.35
N ASP A 349 23.06 1.26 12.65
CA ASP A 349 21.85 1.53 13.43
C ASP A 349 21.39 2.99 13.28
N LEU A 350 20.07 3.20 13.28
CA LEU A 350 19.49 4.55 13.26
C LEU A 350 19.85 5.32 14.53
N ASP A 351 19.83 4.63 15.67
CA ASP A 351 20.15 5.16 16.98
C ASP A 351 20.92 4.09 17.78
N PRO A 352 22.25 4.03 17.62
CA PRO A 352 23.07 3.01 18.25
C PRO A 352 23.06 3.06 19.79
N TYR A 353 22.71 4.20 20.38
CA TYR A 353 22.73 4.38 21.83
C TYR A 353 21.47 3.82 22.49
N ARG A 354 20.30 4.08 21.90
CA ARG A 354 19.01 3.61 22.45
C ARG A 354 18.60 2.24 21.93
N TRP A 355 19.00 1.90 20.70
CA TRP A 355 18.56 0.70 20.00
C TRP A 355 19.74 0.03 19.28
N PRO A 356 20.74 -0.47 20.03
CA PRO A 356 21.88 -1.15 19.45
C PRO A 356 21.43 -2.38 18.65
N ASN A 357 22.07 -2.61 17.50
CA ASN A 357 21.80 -3.70 16.57
C ASN A 357 20.39 -3.70 15.94
N SER A 358 19.67 -2.58 16.00
CA SER A 358 18.36 -2.48 15.38
C SER A 358 18.42 -2.56 13.85
N LYS A 359 17.54 -3.38 13.26
CA LYS A 359 17.35 -3.44 11.80
C LYS A 359 16.39 -2.36 11.29
N TRP A 360 15.80 -1.54 12.16
CA TRP A 360 14.96 -0.42 11.77
C TRP A 360 15.80 0.68 11.09
N ARG A 361 15.52 0.98 9.82
CA ARG A 361 16.22 2.03 9.04
C ARG A 361 17.75 1.92 9.06
N CYS A 362 18.28 0.71 9.12
CA CYS A 362 19.71 0.48 9.25
C CYS A 362 20.48 0.66 7.92
N LEU A 363 19.80 0.83 6.79
CA LEU A 363 20.42 1.03 5.48
C LEU A 363 20.34 2.51 5.08
N THR A 364 21.49 3.15 4.89
CA THR A 364 21.57 4.48 4.26
C THR A 364 21.60 4.32 2.76
N VAL A 365 20.80 5.12 2.04
CA VAL A 365 20.60 4.97 0.60
C VAL A 365 20.72 6.28 -0.15
N ARG A 366 21.09 6.19 -1.43
CA ARG A 366 21.05 7.27 -2.42
C ARG A 366 20.17 6.83 -3.59
N TRP A 367 19.24 7.68 -3.99
CA TRP A 367 18.32 7.42 -5.11
C TRP A 367 18.97 7.81 -6.45
N ASP A 368 18.59 7.14 -7.54
CA ASP A 368 19.18 7.37 -8.86
C ASP A 368 18.58 8.60 -9.58
N GLU A 369 17.29 8.87 -9.42
CA GLU A 369 16.60 10.00 -10.06
C GLU A 369 16.40 11.16 -9.07
N ASP A 370 16.73 12.38 -9.49
CA ASP A 370 16.39 13.63 -8.79
C ASP A 370 14.91 13.98 -9.01
N ILE A 371 14.00 13.04 -8.73
CA ILE A 371 12.59 13.38 -8.62
C ILE A 371 12.46 14.22 -7.35
N ALA A 372 12.17 15.49 -7.52
CA ALA A 372 11.91 16.43 -6.44
C ALA A 372 10.71 15.93 -5.61
N SER A 373 10.96 15.19 -4.52
CA SER A 373 10.28 15.31 -3.22
C SER A 373 10.55 14.11 -2.27
N ASN A 374 10.99 14.40 -1.05
CA ASN A 374 10.76 13.58 0.15
C ASN A 374 11.30 12.14 0.24
N HIS A 375 12.16 11.66 -0.66
CA HIS A 375 12.73 10.32 -0.48
C HIS A 375 13.57 10.21 0.79
N LYS A 376 13.34 9.14 1.55
CA LYS A 376 14.09 8.90 2.79
C LYS A 376 15.55 8.60 2.51
N LYS A 377 16.41 9.14 3.36
CA LYS A 377 17.85 8.84 3.39
C LYS A 377 18.16 7.44 3.94
N ARG A 378 17.21 6.83 4.68
CA ARG A 378 17.37 5.53 5.31
C ARG A 378 16.14 4.63 5.19
N VAL A 379 16.37 3.34 4.93
CA VAL A 379 15.36 2.28 4.73
C VAL A 379 15.71 1.03 5.53
N SER A 380 14.75 0.13 5.70
CA SER A 380 14.93 -1.15 6.36
C SER A 380 15.11 -2.28 5.33
N PRO A 381 15.79 -3.40 5.66
CA PRO A 381 16.08 -4.47 4.70
C PRO A 381 14.85 -5.05 3.99
N TRP A 382 13.70 -5.16 4.68
CA TRP A 382 12.44 -5.69 4.13
C TRP A 382 11.67 -4.70 3.26
N GLU A 383 12.15 -3.47 3.10
CA GLU A 383 11.55 -2.44 2.25
C GLU A 383 12.14 -2.44 0.82
N ILE A 384 13.25 -3.15 0.60
CA ILE A 384 14.00 -3.11 -0.66
C ILE A 384 14.05 -4.49 -1.34
N ASP A 385 14.05 -4.48 -2.68
CA ASP A 385 14.38 -5.64 -3.51
C ASP A 385 15.83 -5.48 -4.01
N PRO A 386 16.81 -6.23 -3.47
CA PRO A 386 18.22 -6.13 -3.87
C PRO A 386 18.54 -6.84 -5.20
N SER A 387 17.56 -7.52 -5.81
CA SER A 387 17.72 -8.45 -6.94
C SER A 387 17.93 -7.78 -8.31
N VAL A 388 18.70 -6.69 -8.37
CA VAL A 388 19.18 -6.16 -9.66
C VAL A 388 20.40 -6.97 -10.09
N SER A 389 20.18 -8.09 -10.79
CA SER A 389 21.22 -8.63 -11.67
C SER A 389 21.49 -7.58 -12.76
N LEU A 390 22.75 -7.25 -12.98
CA LEU A 390 23.15 -6.41 -14.09
C LEU A 390 22.58 -6.98 -15.40
N GLN A 391 21.79 -6.18 -16.14
CA GLN A 391 22.02 -6.22 -17.58
C GLN A 391 23.41 -5.63 -17.76
N PRO A 392 24.36 -6.32 -18.43
CA PRO A 392 25.66 -5.74 -18.71
C PRO A 392 25.42 -4.39 -19.36
N LEU A 393 25.95 -3.32 -18.74
CA LEU A 393 26.11 -2.08 -19.46
C LEU A 393 26.92 -2.44 -20.70
N SER A 394 26.26 -2.47 -21.85
CA SER A 394 26.97 -2.44 -23.12
C SER A 394 27.71 -1.12 -23.10
N ILE A 395 28.97 -1.16 -22.69
CA ILE A 395 29.92 -0.06 -22.79
C ILE A 395 29.94 0.27 -24.28
N GLN A 396 29.16 1.26 -24.71
CA GLN A 396 29.38 1.83 -26.02
C GLN A 396 30.78 2.42 -25.96
N PRO A 397 31.69 2.00 -26.86
CA PRO A 397 33.01 2.60 -26.90
C PRO A 397 32.85 4.10 -27.11
N PRO A 398 33.72 4.93 -26.49
CA PRO A 398 33.61 6.38 -26.59
C PRO A 398 33.60 6.81 -28.07
N PRO A 399 32.83 7.85 -28.44
CA PRO A 399 32.79 8.31 -29.82
C PRO A 399 34.20 8.71 -30.25
N ARG A 400 34.72 8.00 -31.25
CA ARG A 400 36.03 8.28 -31.84
C ARG A 400 36.05 9.74 -32.31
N LEU A 401 36.90 10.56 -31.68
CA LEU A 401 37.20 11.90 -32.16
C LEU A 401 37.65 11.79 -33.62
N LYS A 402 36.93 12.47 -34.52
CA LYS A 402 37.35 12.62 -35.92
C LYS A 402 38.69 13.35 -35.91
N LYS A 403 39.75 12.61 -36.23
CA LYS A 403 41.10 13.15 -36.43
C LYS A 403 41.02 14.20 -37.54
N LEU A 404 41.25 15.48 -37.19
CA LEU A 404 41.39 16.55 -38.16
C LEU A 404 42.57 16.21 -39.08
N ARG A 405 42.28 15.96 -40.36
CA ARG A 405 43.29 15.63 -41.35
C ARG A 405 44.00 16.91 -41.75
N SER A 406 45.19 17.14 -41.20
CA SER A 406 46.18 18.05 -41.77
C SER A 406 46.63 17.47 -43.11
N GLY A 407 46.38 18.21 -44.21
CA GLY A 407 46.82 17.88 -45.55
C GLY A 407 47.56 19.07 -46.14
N LEU A 408 48.88 18.95 -46.20
CA LEU A 408 49.83 19.89 -46.78
C LEU A 408 49.67 20.01 -48.31
N HIS A 409 49.99 21.22 -48.75
CA HIS A 409 50.13 21.78 -50.10
C HIS A 409 50.62 20.83 -51.24
N PRO A 410 50.09 20.96 -52.48
CA PRO A 410 50.75 20.47 -53.68
C PRO A 410 51.62 21.55 -54.36
N THR A 411 52.71 21.08 -54.96
CA THR A 411 53.78 21.74 -55.73
C THR A 411 53.38 22.08 -57.20
N PRO A 412 54.15 22.91 -57.93
CA PRO A 412 53.70 23.66 -59.11
C PRO A 412 53.84 22.89 -60.45
N PRO A 413 53.29 23.42 -61.57
CA PRO A 413 53.07 22.66 -62.80
C PRO A 413 54.25 22.75 -63.78
N ASN A 414 54.49 21.66 -64.51
CA ASN A 414 55.32 21.64 -65.72
C ASN A 414 54.43 21.40 -66.95
N ASN A 415 54.48 22.33 -67.90
CA ASN A 415 54.01 22.15 -69.28
C ASN A 415 54.92 21.17 -70.04
N PRO A 416 54.42 20.59 -71.14
CA PRO A 416 54.91 21.08 -72.44
C PRO A 416 53.83 21.26 -73.51
N ILE A 417 54.27 21.94 -74.57
CA ILE A 417 53.58 22.60 -75.68
C ILE A 417 53.36 21.65 -76.86
N ASN A 418 52.24 21.82 -77.58
CA ASN A 418 52.06 21.80 -79.05
C ASN A 418 50.55 21.68 -79.30
N GLY A 419 49.85 22.48 -80.08
CA GLY A 419 50.21 23.45 -81.11
C GLY A 419 49.08 23.38 -82.15
N THR A 420 48.68 24.54 -82.69
CA THR A 420 47.96 24.74 -83.98
C THR A 420 46.54 24.15 -84.09
N ASP A 421 45.54 24.75 -84.75
CA ASP A 421 45.38 26.02 -85.44
C ASP A 421 43.89 26.18 -85.78
N PHE A 422 43.42 27.44 -85.72
CA PHE A 422 42.63 28.15 -86.71
C PHE A 422 41.11 27.90 -86.99
N PHE A 423 40.35 29.00 -86.77
CA PHE A 423 39.30 29.67 -87.59
C PHE A 423 38.04 28.85 -87.98
N LEU A 424 36.81 29.37 -87.89
CA LEU A 424 36.28 30.70 -88.24
C LEU A 424 35.03 31.02 -87.39
#